data_AF-A0A2B0M5R3-F1
#
_entry.id   AF-A0A2B0M5R3-F1
#
_cell.length_a   1.000
_cell.length_b   1.000
_cell.length_c   1.000
_cell.angle_alpha   90.00
_cell.angle_beta   90.00
_cell.angle_gamma   90.00
#
_symmetry.space_group_name_H-M   'P 1'
#
loop_
_entity.id
_entity.type
_entity.pdbx_description
1 polymer ?
#
loop_
_entity_poly.entity_id
_entity_poly.type
_entity_poly.pdbx_seq_one_letter_code
_entity_poly.pdbx_strand_id
1 'polypeptide(L)'
;MAVYRNVQVNFWQDDFVLDLTPEERYFYLYLLTCSKTTQCGIYPLPKRLAEMETGYNRETVEKLLQRFVDYGKILYDAKTKELYVLNWLRYNPVTHVNVEKCVLRELKGVKSEEFVRMFLRKCLEEEMNIPLLLEQFGSPYDVSDIVTEELINQYKTEEQGEEEAEEAGNGVFRFYEQHFGSLSPYVSEELSEWVADLSEELVLKALQIAVENNKRTIAYVKGILREWHRKGYMKLGDVEQAEEKFRKKEPPGMQETEKFLAECEEWEQNTPSEEELQKFLQEHGWRP
;
A
#
# COMPACT_ATOMS: atom_id res chain seq x y z
N MET A 1 -10.83 -4.36 -3.64
CA MET A 1 -9.43 -3.89 -3.71
C MET A 1 -9.17 -3.06 -2.47
N ALA A 2 -8.10 -3.34 -1.73
CA ALA A 2 -7.81 -2.59 -0.52
C ALA A 2 -7.51 -1.13 -0.87
N VAL A 3 -8.12 -0.18 -0.15
CA VAL A 3 -7.95 1.26 -0.38
C VAL A 3 -6.83 1.77 0.52
N TYR A 4 -5.59 1.40 0.21
CA TYR A 4 -4.41 1.97 0.85
C TYR A 4 -3.36 2.33 -0.20
N ARG A 5 -2.59 3.38 0.06
CA ARG A 5 -1.49 3.83 -0.79
C ARG A 5 -0.18 3.65 -0.03
N ASN A 6 0.76 2.96 -0.66
CA ASN A 6 2.06 2.73 -0.08
C ASN A 6 2.97 3.93 -0.37
N VAL A 7 3.62 4.43 0.66
CA VAL A 7 4.73 5.39 0.53
C VAL A 7 5.99 4.67 0.99
N GLN A 8 7.02 4.66 0.15
CA GLN A 8 8.29 4.03 0.52
C GLN A 8 8.91 4.77 1.70
N VAL A 9 9.45 4.03 2.67
CA VAL A 9 10.08 4.62 3.88
C VAL A 9 11.24 5.56 3.54
N ASN A 10 11.92 5.32 2.41
CA ASN A 10 12.99 6.16 1.89
C ASN A 10 12.51 7.56 1.44
N PHE A 11 11.20 7.80 1.37
CA PHE A 11 10.64 9.13 1.16
C PHE A 11 11.26 10.17 2.11
N TRP A 12 11.47 9.81 3.38
CA TRP A 12 12.02 10.72 4.39
C TRP A 12 13.53 10.99 4.24
N GLN A 13 14.21 10.24 3.37
CA GLN A 13 15.64 10.35 3.10
C GLN A 13 15.93 10.86 1.68
N ASP A 14 14.89 11.13 0.88
CA ASP A 14 15.04 11.68 -0.47
C ASP A 14 15.58 13.11 -0.40
N ASP A 15 16.64 13.40 -1.16
CA ASP A 15 17.34 14.69 -1.13
C ASP A 15 16.38 15.86 -1.37
N PHE A 16 15.44 15.72 -2.31
CA PHE A 16 14.45 16.76 -2.57
C PHE A 16 13.50 16.95 -1.37
N VAL A 17 13.07 15.86 -0.73
CA VAL A 17 12.17 15.91 0.44
C VAL A 17 12.86 16.53 1.66
N LEU A 18 14.16 16.31 1.82
CA LEU A 18 14.95 16.92 2.90
C LEU A 18 15.04 18.44 2.79
N ASP A 19 15.12 18.97 1.56
CA ASP A 19 15.17 20.40 1.28
C ASP A 19 13.80 21.12 1.42
N LEU A 20 12.70 20.36 1.51
CA LEU A 20 11.37 20.93 1.70
C LEU A 20 11.15 21.45 3.12
N THR A 21 10.43 22.57 3.23
CA THR A 21 9.86 22.99 4.51
C THR A 21 8.92 21.91 5.06
N PRO A 22 8.69 21.84 6.39
CA PRO A 22 7.77 20.87 6.96
C PRO A 22 6.37 20.92 6.33
N GLU A 23 5.85 22.13 6.06
CA GLU A 23 4.55 22.32 5.43
C GLU A 23 4.51 21.73 4.01
N GLU A 24 5.51 22.02 3.19
CA GLU A 24 5.61 21.43 1.85
C GLU A 24 5.75 19.92 1.89
N ARG A 25 6.54 19.39 2.83
CA ARG A 25 6.77 17.96 2.98
C ARG A 25 5.49 17.21 3.28
N TYR A 26 4.71 17.69 4.26
CA TYR A 26 3.43 17.08 4.59
C TYR A 26 2.39 17.30 3.50
N PHE A 27 2.42 18.44 2.81
CA PHE A 27 1.56 18.67 1.66
C PHE A 27 1.90 17.72 0.50
N TYR A 28 3.17 17.45 0.24
CA TYR A 28 3.57 16.50 -0.78
C TYR A 28 3.13 15.08 -0.43
N LEU A 29 3.32 14.68 0.84
CA LEU A 29 2.82 13.40 1.33
C LEU A 29 1.30 13.30 1.15
N TYR A 30 0.56 14.37 1.46
CA TYR A 30 -0.87 14.47 1.22
C TYR A 30 -1.22 14.27 -0.26
N LEU A 31 -0.50 14.89 -1.20
CA LEU A 31 -0.74 14.67 -2.63
C LEU A 31 -0.55 13.20 -3.03
N LEU A 32 0.40 12.49 -2.42
CA LEU A 32 0.64 11.08 -2.70
C LEU A 32 -0.38 10.13 -2.05
N THR A 33 -1.12 10.58 -1.03
CA THR A 33 -1.98 9.72 -0.21
C THR A 33 -3.40 10.24 0.00
N CYS A 34 -3.83 11.27 -0.74
CA CYS A 34 -5.18 11.84 -0.59
C CYS A 34 -6.28 10.82 -0.89
N SER A 35 -7.51 11.12 -0.46
CA SER A 35 -8.67 10.22 -0.65
C SER A 35 -9.01 9.92 -2.10
N LYS A 36 -8.50 10.72 -3.05
CA LYS A 36 -8.75 10.58 -4.49
C LYS A 36 -7.61 9.95 -5.26
N THR A 37 -6.47 9.67 -4.63
CA THR A 37 -5.28 9.18 -5.34
C THR A 37 -5.53 7.84 -6.03
N THR A 38 -5.16 7.75 -7.30
CA THR A 38 -5.41 6.64 -8.23
C THR A 38 -4.15 5.83 -8.52
N GLN A 39 -4.30 4.64 -9.11
CA GLN A 39 -3.19 3.79 -9.53
C GLN A 39 -2.35 4.44 -10.64
N CYS A 40 -2.98 5.24 -11.51
CA CYS A 40 -2.28 6.00 -12.55
C CYS A 40 -1.67 7.33 -12.06
N GLY A 41 -1.93 7.76 -10.81
CA GLY A 41 -1.44 9.03 -10.28
C GLY A 41 -2.09 10.28 -10.91
N ILE A 42 -3.19 10.10 -11.63
CA ILE A 42 -4.03 11.17 -12.19
C ILE A 42 -5.40 11.11 -11.52
N TYR A 43 -5.81 12.19 -10.85
CA TYR A 43 -7.05 12.19 -10.09
C TYR A 43 -7.64 13.58 -9.92
N PRO A 44 -8.96 13.69 -9.68
CA PRO A 44 -9.60 14.97 -9.39
C PRO A 44 -9.16 15.47 -8.01
N LEU A 45 -8.59 16.68 -7.98
CA LEU A 45 -8.27 17.41 -6.76
C LEU A 45 -8.87 18.83 -6.83
N PRO A 46 -10.18 18.99 -6.57
CA PRO A 46 -10.75 20.31 -6.34
C PRO A 46 -10.04 20.95 -5.14
N LYS A 47 -9.58 22.19 -5.26
CA LYS A 47 -8.92 22.91 -4.16
C LYS A 47 -9.73 22.92 -2.85
N ARG A 48 -11.08 22.86 -2.93
CA ARG A 48 -11.96 22.74 -1.76
C ARG A 48 -11.78 21.44 -0.99
N LEU A 49 -11.48 20.34 -1.69
CA LEU A 49 -11.18 19.06 -1.05
C LEU A 49 -9.87 19.16 -0.27
N ALA A 50 -8.82 19.72 -0.89
CA ALA A 50 -7.55 19.95 -0.22
C ALA A 50 -7.69 20.82 1.04
N GLU A 51 -8.45 21.93 0.97
CA GLU A 51 -8.75 22.76 2.15
C GLU A 51 -9.37 21.95 3.31
N MET A 52 -10.31 21.06 2.99
CA MET A 52 -11.04 20.28 4.00
C MET A 52 -10.16 19.17 4.59
N GLU A 53 -9.35 18.51 3.78
CA GLU A 53 -8.51 17.39 4.24
C GLU A 53 -7.25 17.85 4.95
N THR A 54 -6.65 18.98 4.54
CA THR A 54 -5.44 19.50 5.18
C THR A 54 -5.71 20.55 6.26
N GLY A 55 -6.91 21.14 6.28
CA GLY A 55 -7.26 22.27 7.14
C GLY A 55 -6.67 23.62 6.70
N TYR A 56 -6.00 23.67 5.53
CA TYR A 56 -5.43 24.89 5.00
C TYR A 56 -6.47 25.79 4.34
N ASN A 57 -6.19 27.09 4.29
CA ASN A 57 -7.00 28.04 3.54
C ASN A 57 -6.69 27.98 2.03
N ARG A 58 -7.57 28.59 1.22
CA ARG A 58 -7.44 28.61 -0.25
C ARG A 58 -6.09 29.09 -0.74
N GLU A 59 -5.60 30.17 -0.16
CA GLU A 59 -4.36 30.83 -0.60
C GLU A 59 -3.15 29.93 -0.34
N THR A 60 -3.08 29.29 0.82
CA THR A 60 -2.04 28.31 1.16
C THR A 60 -2.07 27.12 0.20
N VAL A 61 -3.25 26.52 -0.03
CA VAL A 61 -3.40 25.40 -0.97
C VAL A 61 -2.94 25.78 -2.37
N GLU A 62 -3.32 26.98 -2.85
CA GLU A 62 -2.91 27.47 -4.18
C GLU A 62 -1.41 27.70 -4.28
N LYS A 63 -0.81 28.31 -3.26
CA LYS A 63 0.65 28.52 -3.20
C LYS A 63 1.40 27.20 -3.19
N LEU A 64 0.98 26.23 -2.37
CA LEU A 64 1.63 24.93 -2.29
C LEU A 64 1.49 24.14 -3.59
N LEU A 65 0.30 24.10 -4.21
CA LEU A 65 0.11 23.49 -5.53
C LEU A 65 1.03 24.13 -6.57
N GLN A 66 1.10 25.46 -6.61
CA GLN A 66 1.97 26.16 -7.57
C GLN A 66 3.44 25.82 -7.34
N ARG A 67 3.91 25.76 -6.09
CA ARG A 67 5.30 25.36 -5.79
C ARG A 67 5.62 23.95 -6.29
N PHE A 68 4.72 22.97 -6.13
CA PHE A 68 4.95 21.61 -6.64
C PHE A 68 4.87 21.51 -8.16
N VAL A 69 4.13 22.40 -8.82
CA VAL A 69 4.19 22.58 -10.28
C VAL A 69 5.55 23.15 -10.68
N ASP A 70 6.02 24.19 -10.01
CA ASP A 70 7.30 24.84 -10.30
C ASP A 70 8.50 23.91 -10.04
N TYR A 71 8.41 23.03 -9.03
CA TYR A 71 9.39 21.97 -8.77
C TYR A 71 9.34 20.82 -9.79
N GLY A 72 8.34 20.79 -10.68
CA GLY A 72 8.15 19.72 -11.64
C GLY A 72 7.79 18.37 -11.00
N LYS A 73 7.11 18.38 -9.84
CA LYS A 73 6.63 17.16 -9.18
C LYS A 73 5.21 16.80 -9.61
N ILE A 74 4.40 17.81 -9.89
CA ILE A 74 3.01 17.63 -10.32
C ILE A 74 2.66 18.53 -11.51
N LEU A 75 1.57 18.19 -12.18
CA LEU A 75 0.80 19.10 -13.04
C LEU A 75 -0.60 19.27 -12.47
N TYR A 76 -1.18 20.45 -12.65
CA TYR A 76 -2.54 20.75 -12.21
C TYR A 76 -3.32 21.42 -13.34
N ASP A 77 -4.42 20.79 -13.76
CA ASP A 77 -5.34 21.38 -14.72
C ASP A 77 -6.46 22.11 -13.96
N ALA A 78 -6.45 23.44 -14.03
CA ALA A 78 -7.46 24.27 -13.37
C ALA A 78 -8.88 24.12 -13.96
N LYS A 79 -9.02 23.69 -15.23
CA LYS A 79 -10.31 23.51 -15.90
C LYS A 79 -10.98 22.23 -15.44
N THR A 80 -10.27 21.11 -15.51
CA THR A 80 -10.79 19.79 -15.10
C THR A 80 -10.71 19.58 -13.60
N LYS A 81 -9.88 20.39 -12.90
CA LYS A 81 -9.51 20.26 -11.48
C LYS A 81 -8.82 18.94 -11.19
N GLU A 82 -8.02 18.48 -12.13
CA GLU A 82 -7.27 17.22 -12.03
C GLU A 82 -5.80 17.52 -11.74
N LEU A 83 -5.19 16.64 -10.96
CA LEU A 83 -3.77 16.65 -10.65
C LEU A 83 -3.13 15.42 -11.28
N TYR A 84 -1.92 15.57 -11.80
CA TYR A 84 -1.08 14.48 -12.28
C TYR A 84 0.28 14.51 -11.58
N VAL A 85 0.66 13.42 -10.91
CA VAL A 85 1.97 13.26 -10.28
C VAL A 85 2.98 12.71 -11.30
N LEU A 86 4.00 13.51 -11.66
CA LEU A 86 4.86 13.23 -12.82
C LEU A 86 5.74 11.98 -12.66
N ASN A 87 6.24 11.71 -11.46
CA ASN A 87 7.12 10.55 -11.20
C ASN A 87 6.38 9.38 -10.52
N TRP A 88 5.06 9.30 -10.72
CA TRP A 88 4.24 8.27 -10.08
C TRP A 88 4.64 6.85 -10.47
N LEU A 89 4.85 6.62 -11.76
CA LEU A 89 5.14 5.30 -12.35
C LEU A 89 6.47 4.69 -11.87
N ARG A 90 7.43 5.51 -11.44
CA ARG A 90 8.70 5.03 -10.86
C ARG A 90 8.48 4.21 -9.58
N TYR A 91 7.46 4.56 -8.81
CA TYR A 91 7.15 3.91 -7.53
C TYR A 91 5.92 3.01 -7.62
N ASN A 92 5.07 3.24 -8.63
CA ASN A 92 3.83 2.50 -8.87
C ASN A 92 3.76 2.01 -10.34
N PRO A 93 4.70 1.15 -10.78
CA PRO A 93 4.74 0.69 -12.16
C PRO A 93 3.54 -0.20 -12.50
N VAL A 94 3.15 -0.20 -13.77
CA VAL A 94 2.15 -1.13 -14.31
C VAL A 94 2.86 -2.44 -14.61
N THR A 95 2.81 -3.38 -13.67
CA THR A 95 3.63 -4.61 -13.74
C THR A 95 2.91 -5.81 -14.33
N HIS A 96 1.58 -5.84 -14.28
CA HIS A 96 0.78 -6.98 -14.72
C HIS A 96 -0.65 -6.56 -15.12
N VAL A 97 -1.36 -7.47 -15.79
CA VAL A 97 -2.68 -7.28 -16.40
C VAL A 97 -3.69 -6.65 -15.43
N ASN A 98 -3.74 -7.09 -14.17
CA ASN A 98 -4.71 -6.56 -13.20
C ASN A 98 -4.45 -5.10 -12.82
N VAL A 99 -3.18 -4.68 -12.73
CA VAL A 99 -2.83 -3.27 -12.52
C VAL A 99 -3.20 -2.46 -13.75
N GLU A 100 -2.97 -3.00 -14.95
CA GLU A 100 -3.35 -2.35 -16.20
C GLU A 100 -4.87 -2.17 -16.31
N LYS A 101 -5.67 -3.21 -16.03
CA LYS A 101 -7.14 -3.14 -15.99
C LYS A 101 -7.63 -2.09 -14.98
N CYS A 102 -6.98 -1.97 -13.84
CA CYS A 102 -7.27 -0.94 -12.84
C CYS A 102 -7.00 0.46 -13.40
N VAL A 103 -5.79 0.67 -13.95
CA VAL A 103 -5.38 1.94 -14.60
C VAL A 103 -6.31 2.30 -15.75
N LEU A 104 -6.68 1.35 -16.60
CA LEU A 104 -7.63 1.52 -17.70
C LEU A 104 -8.97 2.09 -17.22
N ARG A 105 -9.51 1.54 -16.13
CA ARG A 105 -10.78 2.01 -15.54
C ARG A 105 -10.66 3.43 -15.01
N GLU A 106 -9.54 3.76 -14.37
CA GLU A 106 -9.28 5.09 -13.84
C GLU A 106 -9.09 6.13 -14.95
N LEU A 107 -8.29 5.81 -15.97
CA LEU A 107 -8.01 6.70 -17.11
C LEU A 107 -9.28 7.02 -17.91
N LYS A 108 -10.24 6.09 -18.02
CA LYS A 108 -11.56 6.36 -18.62
C LYS A 108 -12.33 7.48 -17.91
N GLY A 109 -12.05 7.71 -16.63
CA GLY A 109 -12.66 8.78 -15.83
C GLY A 109 -11.90 10.11 -15.89
N VAL A 110 -10.69 10.14 -16.45
CA VAL A 110 -9.87 11.35 -16.57
C VAL A 110 -10.42 12.23 -17.69
N LYS A 111 -10.62 13.51 -17.38
CA LYS A 111 -11.18 14.50 -18.32
C LYS A 111 -10.10 15.16 -19.17
N SER A 112 -8.89 15.31 -18.63
CA SER A 112 -7.77 15.90 -19.36
C SER A 112 -7.13 14.88 -20.31
N GLU A 113 -7.43 14.99 -21.60
CA GLU A 113 -6.80 14.18 -22.65
C GLU A 113 -5.27 14.36 -22.71
N GLU A 114 -4.78 15.54 -22.31
CA GLU A 114 -3.36 15.82 -22.23
C GLU A 114 -2.68 14.94 -21.17
N PHE A 115 -3.27 14.81 -19.99
CA PHE A 115 -2.72 13.95 -18.93
C PHE A 115 -2.73 12.47 -19.33
N VAL A 116 -3.79 12.00 -19.99
CA VAL A 116 -3.83 10.63 -20.53
C VAL A 116 -2.71 10.41 -21.53
N ARG A 117 -2.52 11.33 -22.50
CA ARG A 117 -1.45 11.22 -23.49
C ARG A 117 -0.06 11.23 -22.85
N MET A 118 0.17 12.10 -21.85
CA MET A 118 1.44 12.16 -21.12
C MET A 118 1.71 10.89 -20.32
N PHE A 119 0.69 10.32 -19.69
CA PHE A 119 0.80 9.06 -18.97
C PHE A 119 1.20 7.91 -19.89
N LEU A 120 0.50 7.74 -21.01
CA LEU A 120 0.81 6.70 -22.00
C LEU A 120 2.23 6.87 -22.55
N ARG A 121 2.65 8.12 -22.81
CA ARG A 121 4.01 8.42 -23.25
C ARG A 121 5.03 7.91 -22.24
N LYS A 122 4.85 8.20 -20.96
CA LYS A 122 5.76 7.73 -19.89
C LYS A 122 5.77 6.21 -19.76
N CYS A 123 4.62 5.54 -19.90
CA CYS A 123 4.60 4.08 -19.90
C CYS A 123 5.46 3.49 -21.02
N LEU A 124 5.41 4.07 -22.22
CA LEU A 124 6.22 3.62 -23.35
C LEU A 124 7.72 3.96 -23.19
N GLU A 125 8.04 5.14 -22.65
CA GLU A 125 9.43 5.55 -22.35
C GLU A 125 10.10 4.61 -21.34
N GLU A 126 9.33 4.08 -20.38
CA GLU A 126 9.77 3.13 -19.35
C GLU A 126 9.57 1.65 -19.77
N GLU A 127 9.30 1.39 -21.07
CA GLU A 127 9.15 0.05 -21.66
C GLU A 127 8.09 -0.83 -20.95
N MET A 128 7.03 -0.23 -20.41
CA MET A 128 5.95 -0.96 -19.72
C MET A 128 5.05 -1.68 -20.71
N ASN A 129 4.61 -2.89 -20.34
CA ASN A 129 3.67 -3.66 -21.13
C ASN A 129 2.23 -3.18 -20.84
N ILE A 130 1.65 -2.41 -21.78
CA ILE A 130 0.33 -1.77 -21.62
C ILE A 130 -0.61 -1.93 -22.85
N PRO A 131 -0.85 -3.16 -23.33
CA PRO A 131 -1.63 -3.40 -24.54
C PRO A 131 -3.09 -2.92 -24.46
N LEU A 132 -3.77 -3.11 -23.32
CA LEU A 132 -5.16 -2.70 -23.11
C LEU A 132 -5.31 -1.18 -23.11
N LEU A 133 -4.32 -0.47 -22.58
CA LEU A 133 -4.31 1.00 -22.61
C LEU A 133 -4.14 1.52 -24.03
N LEU A 134 -3.25 0.92 -24.82
CA LEU A 134 -3.00 1.31 -26.20
C LEU A 134 -4.19 1.00 -27.11
N GLU A 135 -4.90 -0.11 -26.90
CA GLU A 135 -6.14 -0.43 -27.61
C GLU A 135 -7.23 0.63 -27.34
N GLN A 136 -7.38 1.07 -26.10
CA GLN A 136 -8.44 2.00 -25.70
C GLN A 136 -8.18 3.45 -26.11
N PHE A 137 -6.94 3.93 -25.96
CA PHE A 137 -6.60 5.34 -26.08
C PHE A 137 -5.73 5.65 -27.32
N GLY A 138 -5.26 4.63 -28.02
CA GLY A 138 -4.32 4.76 -29.12
C GLY A 138 -2.90 5.06 -28.64
N SER A 139 -1.95 5.00 -29.58
CA SER A 139 -0.57 5.37 -29.32
C SER A 139 -0.44 6.90 -29.13
N PRO A 140 0.28 7.37 -28.09
CA PRO A 140 0.57 8.80 -27.89
C PRO A 140 1.60 9.34 -28.90
N TYR A 141 2.27 8.45 -29.65
CA TYR A 141 3.10 8.75 -30.80
C TYR A 141 2.36 8.35 -32.08
N ASP A 142 2.36 9.21 -33.08
CA ASP A 142 1.83 8.88 -34.41
C ASP A 142 2.80 7.89 -35.09
N VAL A 143 2.72 6.61 -34.74
CA VAL A 143 3.48 5.52 -35.37
C VAL A 143 2.74 4.19 -35.21
N SER A 144 2.56 3.53 -36.35
CA SER A 144 1.70 2.38 -36.62
C SER A 144 2.21 1.02 -36.14
N ASP A 145 3.37 0.94 -35.47
CA ASP A 145 4.15 -0.30 -35.50
C ASP A 145 4.50 -0.94 -34.13
N ILE A 146 3.81 -0.61 -33.03
CA ILE A 146 4.18 -1.15 -31.69
C ILE A 146 3.19 -2.18 -31.13
N VAL A 147 1.93 -2.22 -31.59
CA VAL A 147 0.91 -3.16 -31.07
C VAL A 147 0.50 -4.15 -32.15
N THR A 148 1.06 -5.35 -32.12
CA THR A 148 0.69 -6.45 -33.03
C THR A 148 -0.52 -7.22 -32.49
N GLU A 149 -1.44 -7.63 -33.37
CA GLU A 149 -2.61 -8.48 -33.04
C GLU A 149 -2.24 -9.75 -32.24
N GLU A 150 -1.01 -10.27 -32.41
CA GLU A 150 -0.49 -11.41 -31.64
C GLU A 150 -0.32 -11.12 -30.14
N LEU A 151 0.09 -9.91 -29.75
CA LEU A 151 0.25 -9.52 -28.35
C LEU A 151 -1.12 -9.38 -27.68
N ILE A 152 -2.10 -8.83 -28.40
CA ILE A 152 -3.49 -8.70 -27.93
C ILE A 152 -4.13 -10.08 -27.75
N ASN A 153 -3.88 -11.02 -28.66
CA ASN A 153 -4.44 -12.36 -28.57
C ASN A 153 -3.81 -13.18 -27.43
N GLN A 154 -2.52 -13.01 -27.13
CA GLN A 154 -1.91 -13.61 -25.93
C GLN A 154 -2.62 -13.15 -24.65
N TYR A 155 -2.85 -11.84 -24.53
CA TYR A 155 -3.53 -11.26 -23.36
C TYR A 155 -5.00 -11.67 -23.24
N LYS A 156 -5.73 -11.79 -24.36
CA LYS A 156 -7.12 -12.31 -24.35
C LYS A 156 -7.18 -13.79 -23.96
N THR A 157 -6.14 -14.56 -24.27
CA THR A 157 -6.05 -15.98 -23.87
C THR A 157 -5.69 -16.10 -22.38
N GLU A 158 -4.82 -15.23 -21.87
CA GLU A 158 -4.51 -15.11 -20.44
C GLU A 158 -5.73 -14.63 -19.63
N GLU A 159 -6.51 -13.68 -20.15
CA GLU A 159 -7.76 -13.20 -19.53
C GLU A 159 -8.84 -14.30 -19.45
N GLN A 160 -9.00 -15.13 -20.49
CA GLN A 160 -9.91 -16.28 -20.47
C GLN A 160 -9.42 -17.42 -19.56
N GLY A 161 -8.11 -17.63 -19.49
CA GLY A 161 -7.51 -18.61 -18.58
C GLY A 161 -7.57 -18.21 -17.10
N GLU A 162 -7.48 -16.92 -16.79
CA GLU A 162 -7.62 -16.38 -15.44
C GLU A 162 -9.08 -16.34 -14.96
N GLU A 163 -10.05 -16.04 -15.84
CA GLU A 163 -11.48 -16.08 -15.51
C GLU A 163 -12.00 -17.51 -15.25
N GLU A 164 -11.51 -18.53 -15.97
CA GLU A 164 -11.85 -19.94 -15.69
C GLU A 164 -11.10 -20.51 -14.46
N ALA A 165 -9.93 -19.97 -14.11
CA ALA A 165 -9.19 -20.35 -12.89
C ALA A 165 -9.73 -19.67 -11.61
N GLU A 166 -10.42 -18.54 -11.73
CA GLU A 166 -10.98 -17.79 -10.60
C GLU A 166 -12.13 -18.52 -9.87
N GLU A 167 -12.83 -19.46 -10.51
CA GLU A 167 -13.99 -20.14 -9.90
C GLU A 167 -13.67 -21.48 -9.19
N ALA A 168 -12.50 -22.10 -9.39
CA ALA A 168 -12.28 -23.48 -8.90
C ALA A 168 -11.04 -23.76 -8.03
N GLY A 169 -10.12 -22.81 -7.80
CA GLY A 169 -8.87 -23.18 -7.09
C GLY A 169 -8.11 -22.11 -6.29
N ASN A 170 -8.65 -20.92 -6.05
CA ASN A 170 -7.83 -19.77 -5.64
C ASN A 170 -8.13 -19.17 -4.25
N GLY A 171 -8.77 -19.90 -3.34
CA GLY A 171 -9.13 -19.38 -2.01
C GLY A 171 -7.90 -18.93 -1.21
N VAL A 172 -6.86 -19.76 -1.16
CA VAL A 172 -5.60 -19.50 -0.43
C VAL A 172 -4.84 -18.29 -0.96
N PHE A 173 -4.65 -18.21 -2.28
CA PHE A 173 -3.85 -17.15 -2.88
C PHE A 173 -4.59 -15.81 -2.82
N ARG A 174 -5.90 -15.80 -3.07
CA ARG A 174 -6.75 -14.61 -2.91
C ARG A 174 -6.72 -14.10 -1.46
N PHE A 175 -6.82 -15.01 -0.48
CA PHE A 175 -6.73 -14.65 0.93
C PHE A 175 -5.36 -14.08 1.28
N TYR A 176 -4.29 -14.68 0.75
CA TYR A 176 -2.93 -14.18 0.93
C TYR A 176 -2.80 -12.76 0.38
N GLU A 177 -3.16 -12.52 -0.88
CA GLU A 177 -3.02 -11.20 -1.51
C GLU A 177 -3.83 -10.12 -0.79
N GLN A 178 -5.04 -10.46 -0.34
CA GLN A 178 -5.92 -9.55 0.37
C GLN A 178 -5.34 -9.09 1.72
N HIS A 179 -4.58 -9.93 2.42
CA HIS A 179 -4.18 -9.69 3.80
C HIS A 179 -2.66 -9.55 4.03
N PHE A 180 -1.82 -10.12 3.18
CA PHE A 180 -0.35 -10.18 3.32
C PHE A 180 0.38 -9.29 2.31
N GLY A 181 -0.29 -8.86 1.24
CA GLY A 181 0.30 -8.05 0.17
C GLY A 181 0.63 -8.89 -1.07
N SER A 182 1.51 -8.38 -1.93
CA SER A 182 1.82 -9.02 -3.22
C SER A 182 2.31 -10.45 -3.07
N LEU A 183 1.68 -11.36 -3.81
CA LEU A 183 2.10 -12.74 -3.92
C LEU A 183 3.31 -12.83 -4.86
N SER A 184 4.50 -13.12 -4.31
CA SER A 184 5.66 -13.38 -5.16
C SER A 184 5.59 -14.79 -5.75
N PRO A 185 6.22 -15.05 -6.91
CA PRO A 185 6.28 -16.41 -7.48
C PRO A 185 6.78 -17.46 -6.50
N TYR A 186 7.77 -17.08 -5.68
CA TYR A 186 8.30 -17.92 -4.60
C TYR A 186 7.24 -18.28 -3.55
N VAL A 187 6.45 -17.29 -3.10
CA VAL A 187 5.40 -17.54 -2.10
C VAL A 187 4.24 -18.33 -2.71
N SER A 188 3.92 -18.12 -3.98
CA SER A 188 2.90 -18.89 -4.70
C SER A 188 3.28 -20.37 -4.81
N GLU A 189 4.54 -20.67 -5.16
CA GLU A 189 5.05 -22.03 -5.19
C GLU A 189 5.01 -22.66 -3.79
N GLU A 190 5.45 -21.93 -2.75
CA GLU A 190 5.40 -22.42 -1.37
C GLU A 190 3.98 -22.69 -0.88
N LEU A 191 3.02 -21.81 -1.16
CA LEU A 191 1.63 -22.03 -0.75
C LEU A 191 1.02 -23.21 -1.50
N SER A 192 1.35 -23.39 -2.79
CA SER A 192 0.94 -24.55 -3.58
C SER A 192 1.44 -25.87 -2.96
N GLU A 193 2.71 -25.92 -2.54
CA GLU A 193 3.28 -27.08 -1.85
C GLU A 193 2.53 -27.39 -0.54
N TRP A 194 2.24 -26.37 0.27
CA TRP A 194 1.52 -26.57 1.54
C TRP A 194 0.06 -26.99 1.35
N VAL A 195 -0.60 -26.51 0.28
CA VAL A 195 -1.96 -26.93 -0.09
C VAL A 195 -1.96 -28.41 -0.47
N ALA A 196 -0.92 -28.88 -1.15
CA ALA A 196 -0.76 -30.30 -1.51
C ALA A 196 -0.48 -31.19 -0.29
N ASP A 197 0.32 -30.72 0.67
CA ASP A 197 0.75 -31.53 1.83
C ASP A 197 -0.28 -31.62 2.97
N LEU A 198 -1.06 -30.57 3.24
CA LEU A 198 -1.98 -30.49 4.39
C LEU A 198 -3.45 -30.40 3.99
N SER A 199 -3.77 -29.46 3.09
CA SER A 199 -5.09 -29.11 2.50
C SER A 199 -5.27 -27.59 2.43
N GLU A 200 -6.11 -27.14 1.49
CA GLU A 200 -6.46 -25.73 1.31
C GLU A 200 -7.03 -25.08 2.58
N GLU A 201 -7.94 -25.78 3.26
CA GLU A 201 -8.61 -25.27 4.47
C GLU A 201 -7.63 -25.00 5.62
N LEU A 202 -6.63 -25.86 5.80
CA LEU A 202 -5.59 -25.67 6.81
C LEU A 202 -4.69 -24.50 6.45
N VAL A 203 -4.29 -24.36 5.19
CA VAL A 203 -3.47 -23.22 4.76
C VAL A 203 -4.24 -21.91 4.97
N LEU A 204 -5.52 -21.85 4.62
CA LEU A 204 -6.39 -20.70 4.91
C LEU A 204 -6.46 -20.38 6.40
N LYS A 205 -6.63 -21.39 7.25
CA LYS A 205 -6.69 -21.18 8.71
C LYS A 205 -5.36 -20.66 9.26
N ALA A 206 -4.23 -21.17 8.80
CA ALA A 206 -2.91 -20.67 9.19
C ALA A 206 -2.69 -19.21 8.76
N LEU A 207 -3.15 -18.86 7.56
CA LEU A 207 -3.13 -17.48 7.07
C LEU A 207 -4.02 -16.58 7.94
N GLN A 208 -5.23 -17.02 8.28
CA GLN A 208 -6.12 -16.28 9.16
C GLN A 208 -5.49 -16.01 10.53
N ILE A 209 -4.87 -17.03 11.16
CA ILE A 209 -4.19 -16.89 12.46
C ILE A 209 -3.07 -15.85 12.38
N ALA A 210 -2.30 -15.83 11.31
CA ALA A 210 -1.24 -14.84 11.12
C ALA A 210 -1.78 -13.40 10.98
N VAL A 211 -2.94 -13.23 10.36
CA VAL A 211 -3.65 -11.94 10.25
C VAL A 211 -4.16 -11.49 11.61
N GLU A 212 -4.83 -12.37 12.36
CA GLU A 212 -5.38 -12.10 13.69
C GLU A 212 -4.29 -11.74 14.70
N ASN A 213 -3.12 -12.39 14.62
CA ASN A 213 -1.96 -12.08 15.45
C ASN A 213 -1.12 -10.90 14.94
N ASN A 214 -1.57 -10.22 13.88
CA ASN A 214 -0.86 -9.13 13.20
C ASN A 214 0.60 -9.48 12.78
N LYS A 215 0.87 -10.77 12.54
CA LYS A 215 2.17 -11.32 12.11
C LYS A 215 2.05 -11.85 10.68
N ARG A 216 1.73 -10.94 9.76
CA ARG A 216 1.40 -11.23 8.35
C ARG A 216 2.64 -11.50 7.50
N THR A 217 3.45 -12.47 7.90
CA THR A 217 4.64 -12.90 7.16
C THR A 217 4.53 -14.38 6.79
N ILE A 218 4.96 -14.74 5.57
CA ILE A 218 4.97 -16.14 5.13
C ILE A 218 5.82 -17.02 6.06
N ALA A 219 6.88 -16.48 6.65
CA ALA A 219 7.72 -17.18 7.63
C ALA A 219 6.92 -17.60 8.88
N TYR A 220 6.02 -16.74 9.37
CA TYR A 220 5.15 -17.07 10.50
C TYR A 220 4.12 -18.14 10.14
N VAL A 221 3.50 -18.02 8.96
CA VAL A 221 2.56 -19.02 8.41
C VAL A 221 3.22 -20.38 8.27
N LYS A 222 4.44 -20.46 7.70
CA LYS A 222 5.23 -21.69 7.61
C LYS A 222 5.54 -22.29 8.97
N GLY A 223 5.77 -21.46 9.99
CA GLY A 223 5.96 -21.92 11.36
C GLY A 223 4.74 -22.66 11.89
N ILE A 224 3.54 -22.12 11.64
CA ILE A 224 2.26 -22.75 12.00
C ILE A 224 2.07 -24.06 11.23
N LEU A 225 2.24 -24.04 9.90
CA LEU A 225 2.01 -25.20 9.04
C LEU A 225 2.98 -26.34 9.33
N ARG A 226 4.27 -26.06 9.56
CA ARG A 226 5.26 -27.08 9.98
C ARG A 226 4.89 -27.71 11.31
N GLU A 227 4.37 -26.92 12.25
CA GLU A 227 3.96 -27.43 13.55
C GLU A 227 2.75 -28.35 13.44
N TRP A 228 1.78 -27.99 12.60
CA TRP A 228 0.60 -28.83 12.32
C TRP A 228 0.98 -30.10 11.57
N HIS A 229 1.85 -30.00 10.56
CA HIS A 229 2.37 -31.15 9.84
C HIS A 229 3.15 -32.11 10.77
N ARG A 230 4.01 -31.59 11.65
CA ARG A 230 4.74 -32.39 12.65
C ARG A 230 3.82 -33.11 13.63
N LYS A 231 2.70 -32.48 14.00
CA LYS A 231 1.69 -33.04 14.92
C LYS A 231 0.69 -33.95 14.22
N GLY A 232 0.75 -34.05 12.88
CA GLY A 232 -0.13 -34.88 12.07
C GLY A 232 -1.57 -34.34 11.96
N TYR A 233 -1.77 -33.03 12.08
CA TYR A 233 -3.08 -32.41 11.92
C TYR A 233 -3.43 -32.35 10.45
N MET A 234 -4.35 -33.22 10.03
CA MET A 234 -4.75 -33.40 8.62
C MET A 234 -6.19 -32.90 8.37
N LYS A 235 -6.88 -32.43 9.41
CA LYS A 235 -8.24 -31.89 9.34
C LYS A 235 -8.37 -30.66 10.22
N LEU A 236 -9.25 -29.74 9.81
CA LEU A 236 -9.51 -28.49 10.52
C LEU A 236 -9.92 -28.73 12.00
N GLY A 237 -10.66 -29.80 12.27
CA GLY A 237 -11.09 -30.17 13.62
C GLY A 237 -9.96 -30.58 14.58
N ASP A 238 -8.77 -30.96 14.08
CA ASP A 238 -7.61 -31.26 14.93
C ASP A 238 -6.93 -29.98 15.43
N VAL A 239 -6.96 -28.92 14.60
CA VAL A 239 -6.41 -27.59 14.91
C VAL A 239 -7.30 -26.87 15.92
N GLU A 240 -8.62 -26.88 15.73
CA GLU A 240 -9.57 -26.21 16.64
C GLU A 240 -9.47 -26.77 18.07
N GLN A 241 -9.33 -28.09 18.21
CA GLN A 241 -9.13 -28.74 19.52
C GLN A 241 -7.79 -28.39 20.18
N ALA A 242 -6.76 -28.08 19.38
CA ALA A 242 -5.47 -27.62 19.87
C ALA A 242 -5.50 -26.14 20.27
N GLU A 243 -6.20 -25.29 19.51
CA GLU A 243 -6.43 -23.88 19.84
C GLU A 243 -7.26 -23.71 21.11
N GLU A 244 -8.30 -24.52 21.32
CA GLU A 244 -9.10 -24.45 22.55
C GLU A 244 -8.28 -24.84 23.80
N LYS A 245 -7.34 -25.78 23.66
CA LYS A 245 -6.38 -26.16 24.71
C LYS A 245 -5.32 -25.08 24.94
N PHE A 246 -4.95 -24.31 23.91
CA PHE A 246 -4.01 -23.20 24.01
C PHE A 246 -4.66 -21.94 24.58
N ARG A 247 -5.91 -21.62 24.20
CA ARG A 247 -6.70 -20.49 24.72
C ARG A 247 -7.00 -20.60 26.22
N LYS A 248 -7.00 -21.82 26.77
CA LYS A 248 -7.09 -22.08 28.22
C LYS A 248 -5.75 -21.86 28.97
N LYS A 249 -4.66 -21.53 28.27
CA LYS A 249 -3.39 -21.07 28.85
C LYS A 249 -3.13 -19.64 28.36
N GLU A 250 -3.37 -18.64 29.20
CA GLU A 250 -3.16 -17.23 28.85
C GLU A 250 -1.74 -16.96 28.31
N PRO A 251 -1.58 -16.10 27.27
CA PRO A 251 -0.28 -15.81 26.70
C PRO A 251 0.48 -14.74 27.49
N PRO A 252 1.83 -14.81 27.53
CA PRO A 252 2.70 -13.98 28.38
C PRO A 252 2.78 -12.50 27.99
N GLY A 253 2.34 -12.11 26.79
CA GLY A 253 2.47 -10.73 26.29
C GLY A 253 1.56 -9.70 26.96
N MET A 254 0.43 -10.13 27.54
CA MET A 254 -0.50 -9.22 28.23
C MET A 254 0.12 -8.64 29.52
N GLN A 255 0.98 -9.44 30.19
CA GLN A 255 1.72 -9.04 31.38
C GLN A 255 2.82 -8.01 31.11
N GLU A 256 3.42 -7.99 29.92
CA GLU A 256 4.44 -7.00 29.54
C GLU A 256 3.82 -5.63 29.26
N THR A 257 2.67 -5.59 28.58
CA THR A 257 1.92 -4.34 28.36
C THR A 257 1.37 -3.75 29.65
N GLU A 258 0.86 -4.58 30.56
CA GLU A 258 0.38 -4.11 31.87
C GLU A 258 1.54 -3.60 32.74
N LYS A 259 2.71 -4.25 32.69
CA LYS A 259 3.92 -3.76 33.35
C LYS A 259 4.38 -2.41 32.79
N PHE A 260 4.40 -2.25 31.47
CA PHE A 260 4.81 -1.00 30.83
C PHE A 260 3.86 0.16 31.18
N LEU A 261 2.55 -0.09 31.18
CA LEU A 261 1.56 0.92 31.58
C LEU A 261 1.70 1.31 33.06
N ALA A 262 1.99 0.35 33.94
CA ALA A 262 2.26 0.62 35.35
C ALA A 262 3.56 1.43 35.54
N GLU A 263 4.62 1.13 34.78
CA GLU A 263 5.87 1.92 34.79
C GLU A 263 5.66 3.36 34.29
N CYS A 264 4.78 3.57 33.30
CA CYS A 264 4.40 4.90 32.83
C CYS A 264 3.61 5.70 33.89
N GLU A 265 2.65 5.08 34.58
CA GLU A 265 1.91 5.73 35.66
C GLU A 265 2.83 6.11 36.84
N GLU A 266 3.81 5.27 37.17
CA GLU A 266 4.81 5.55 38.21
C GLU A 266 5.75 6.70 37.82
N TRP A 267 6.11 6.84 36.53
CA TRP A 267 6.88 7.98 36.01
C TRP A 267 6.09 9.29 36.07
N GLU A 268 4.80 9.27 35.73
CA GLU A 268 3.95 10.46 35.82
C GLU A 268 3.78 10.93 37.28
N GLN A 269 3.70 9.99 38.24
CA GLN A 269 3.62 10.32 39.66
C GLN A 269 4.94 10.81 40.26
N ASN A 270 6.08 10.40 39.71
CA ASN A 270 7.42 10.82 40.14
C ASN A 270 8.02 11.97 39.30
N THR A 271 7.22 12.55 38.40
CA THR A 271 7.65 13.74 37.64
C THR A 271 7.77 14.91 38.62
N PRO A 272 8.97 15.50 38.81
CA PRO A 272 9.17 16.55 39.79
C PRO A 272 8.27 17.74 39.49
N SER A 273 7.64 18.28 40.53
CA SER A 273 6.81 19.48 40.39
C SER A 273 7.64 20.67 39.96
N GLU A 274 6.99 21.68 39.37
CA GLU A 274 7.67 22.87 38.86
C GLU A 274 8.42 23.64 39.97
N GLU A 275 7.95 23.54 41.21
CA GLU A 275 8.63 24.08 42.40
C GLU A 275 9.90 23.30 42.76
N GLU A 276 9.87 21.96 42.66
CA GLU A 276 11.03 21.09 42.90
C GLU A 276 12.10 21.26 41.81
N LEU A 277 11.66 21.42 40.55
CA LEU A 277 12.54 21.77 39.44
C LEU A 277 13.19 23.14 39.66
N GLN A 278 12.44 24.17 40.05
CA GLN A 278 13.02 25.48 40.33
C GLN A 278 14.01 25.46 41.49
N LYS A 279 13.74 24.67 42.54
CA LYS A 279 14.65 24.53 43.68
C LYS A 279 15.94 23.80 43.30
N PHE A 280 15.84 22.72 42.51
CA PHE A 280 16.99 22.01 41.95
C PHE A 280 17.84 22.94 41.06
N LEU A 281 17.20 23.74 40.21
CA LEU A 281 17.88 24.70 39.33
C LEU A 281 18.59 25.81 40.13
N GLN A 282 17.99 26.29 41.22
CA GLN A 282 18.62 27.26 42.13
C GLN A 282 19.81 26.68 42.90
N GLU A 283 19.68 25.45 43.41
CA GLU A 283 20.75 24.78 44.17
C GLU A 283 21.95 24.42 43.30
N HIS A 284 21.74 24.11 42.03
CA HIS A 284 22.81 23.74 41.10
C HIS A 284 23.30 24.93 40.27
N GLY A 285 22.91 26.15 40.64
CA GLY A 285 23.41 27.40 40.07
C GLY A 285 23.08 27.59 38.59
N TRP A 286 22.12 26.85 38.06
CA TRP A 286 21.71 26.97 36.67
C TRP A 286 20.84 28.21 36.52
N ARG A 287 21.32 29.18 35.73
CA ARG A 287 20.53 30.34 35.30
C ARG A 287 20.38 30.25 33.79
N PRO A 288 19.16 30.34 33.24
CA PRO A 288 18.94 30.36 31.80
C PRO A 288 19.62 31.56 31.14
#